data_AF-B3M0P6-F1
#
_entry.id   AF-B3M0P6-F1
#
_cell.length_a   1.000
_cell.length_b   1.000
_cell.length_c   1.000
_cell.angle_alpha   90.00
_cell.angle_beta   90.00
_cell.angle_gamma   90.00
#
_symmetry.space_group_name_H-M   'P 1'
#
loop_
_entity.id
_entity.type
_entity.pdbx_description
1 polymer ?
#
loop_
_entity_poly.entity_id
_entity_poly.type
_entity_poly.pdbx_seq_one_letter_code
_entity_poly.pdbx_strand_id
1 'polypeptide(L)'
;MSAFGTASSSRASIDRRTEMAEKRKTMEHIRKSKGMRTINASMFIRPSSMETRYSFTAMSRRHKNDAKYVDPDYDEKDIDLGLESYVPVYQVQFDDEKETVREPDFKRHKIPLQVRCVEMYHETRREYSRQSKKEIRLLIDNQPNADCAWQFVRIMAYTTLWPPLHTNNELKIFEDEFCRLTPKEQRRYDKIMLTNII
;
A
#
# COMPACT_ATOMS: atom_id res chain seq x y z
N MET A 1 24.22 45.10 14.66
CA MET A 1 24.71 43.84 14.07
C MET A 1 23.51 42.99 13.69
N SER A 2 23.60 42.35 12.53
CA SER A 2 22.53 41.94 11.62
C SER A 2 21.58 40.85 12.15
N ALA A 3 20.29 41.00 11.86
CA ALA A 3 19.29 39.94 11.93
C ALA A 3 19.35 39.11 10.64
N PHE A 4 19.59 37.79 10.76
CA PHE A 4 19.49 36.85 9.65
C PHE A 4 18.32 35.88 9.90
N GLY A 5 17.33 35.98 9.01
CA GLY A 5 16.10 35.20 9.03
C GLY A 5 16.28 33.76 8.56
N THR A 6 15.53 32.86 9.18
CA THR A 6 15.37 31.46 8.86
C THR A 6 14.27 31.28 7.80
N ALA A 7 14.64 31.20 6.52
CA ALA A 7 13.68 31.09 5.41
C ALA A 7 13.95 29.94 4.41
N SER A 8 14.73 28.91 4.77
CA SER A 8 15.16 27.88 3.79
C SER A 8 14.39 26.56 3.79
N SER A 9 13.56 26.26 4.81
CA SER A 9 12.95 24.92 4.96
C SER A 9 11.66 24.72 4.12
N SER A 10 10.86 25.77 3.90
CA SER A 10 9.58 25.65 3.18
C SER A 10 9.76 25.39 1.68
N ARG A 11 10.78 25.95 1.04
CA ARG A 11 11.04 25.83 -0.41
C ARG A 11 11.26 24.38 -0.85
N ALA A 12 12.11 23.63 -0.14
CA ALA A 12 12.41 22.24 -0.49
C ALA A 12 11.20 21.29 -0.42
N SER A 13 10.21 21.60 0.43
CA SER A 13 8.98 20.81 0.55
C SER A 13 7.98 21.09 -0.59
N ILE A 14 7.94 22.33 -1.08
CA ILE A 14 7.11 22.76 -2.21
C ILE A 14 7.64 22.12 -3.49
N ASP A 15 8.96 22.08 -3.67
CA ASP A 15 9.63 21.51 -4.85
C ASP A 15 9.38 20.01 -5.01
N ARG A 16 9.32 19.23 -3.92
CA ARG A 16 8.93 17.80 -4.01
C ARG A 16 7.47 17.61 -4.39
N ARG A 17 6.58 18.50 -3.95
CA ARG A 17 5.15 18.42 -4.24
C ARG A 17 4.86 18.78 -5.69
N THR A 18 5.59 19.74 -6.26
CA THR A 18 5.52 20.10 -7.68
C THR A 18 6.12 19.00 -8.57
N GLU A 19 7.27 18.43 -8.20
CA GLU A 19 7.90 17.33 -8.97
C GLU A 19 7.00 16.09 -9.05
N MET A 20 6.34 15.73 -7.93
CA MET A 20 5.38 14.62 -7.90
C MET A 20 4.13 14.90 -8.74
N ALA A 21 3.68 16.16 -8.80
CA ALA A 21 2.54 16.55 -9.63
C ALA A 21 2.89 16.51 -11.14
N GLU A 22 4.10 16.95 -11.51
CA GLU A 22 4.60 16.86 -12.88
C GLU A 22 4.79 15.41 -13.34
N LYS A 23 5.37 14.54 -12.50
CA LYS A 23 5.47 13.10 -12.78
C LYS A 23 4.11 12.44 -12.99
N ARG A 24 3.06 12.90 -12.29
CA ARG A 24 1.70 12.40 -12.49
C ARG A 24 1.13 12.85 -13.85
N LYS A 25 1.34 14.11 -14.23
CA LYS A 25 0.90 14.64 -15.55
C LYS A 25 1.57 13.90 -16.70
N THR A 26 2.88 13.64 -16.62
CA THR A 26 3.61 12.92 -17.67
C THR A 26 3.14 11.47 -17.80
N MET A 27 2.94 10.77 -16.68
CA MET A 27 2.39 9.42 -16.67
C MET A 27 0.97 9.35 -17.25
N GLU A 28 0.13 10.35 -16.99
CA GLU A 28 -1.22 10.43 -17.58
C GLU A 28 -1.15 10.62 -19.09
N HIS A 29 -0.23 11.45 -19.57
CA HIS A 29 -0.04 11.69 -21.00
C HIS A 29 0.46 10.45 -21.75
N ILE A 30 1.37 9.68 -21.12
CA ILE A 30 1.86 8.38 -21.65
C ILE A 30 0.74 7.34 -21.72
N ARG A 31 -0.18 7.36 -20.76
CA ARG A 31 -1.34 6.43 -20.77
C ARG A 31 -2.33 6.78 -21.87
N LYS A 32 -2.61 8.07 -22.05
CA LYS A 32 -3.49 8.56 -23.13
C LYS A 32 -2.92 8.23 -24.51
N SER A 33 -1.61 8.38 -24.72
CA SER A 33 -0.99 8.02 -26.01
C SER A 33 -1.03 6.51 -26.31
N LYS A 34 -1.11 5.66 -25.27
CA LYS A 34 -1.27 4.20 -25.39
C LYS A 34 -2.73 3.73 -25.43
N GLY A 35 -3.71 4.65 -25.53
CA GLY A 35 -5.14 4.31 -25.54
C GLY A 35 -5.67 3.77 -24.20
N MET A 36 -4.91 3.91 -23.10
CA MET A 36 -5.32 3.44 -21.78
C MET A 36 -6.20 4.48 -21.07
N ARG A 37 -7.20 4.01 -20.31
CA ARG A 37 -8.07 4.87 -19.51
C ARG A 37 -7.27 5.67 -18.46
N THR A 38 -7.73 6.88 -18.17
CA THR A 38 -7.14 7.76 -17.14
C THR A 38 -7.31 7.14 -15.76
N ILE A 39 -6.36 7.43 -14.86
CA ILE A 39 -6.31 6.86 -13.50
C ILE A 39 -7.55 7.28 -12.67
N ASN A 40 -8.16 8.42 -13.01
CA ASN A 40 -9.36 8.94 -12.32
C ASN A 40 -10.68 8.53 -12.99
N ALA A 41 -10.67 7.76 -14.09
CA ALA A 41 -11.89 7.34 -14.79
C ALA A 41 -12.62 6.16 -14.12
N SER A 42 -12.19 5.70 -12.95
CA SER A 42 -12.88 4.65 -12.19
C SER A 42 -14.13 5.15 -11.44
N MET A 43 -14.42 6.45 -11.45
CA MET A 43 -15.75 6.92 -11.07
C MET A 43 -16.74 6.56 -12.17
N PHE A 44 -17.55 5.55 -11.89
CA PHE A 44 -18.69 5.09 -12.66
C PHE A 44 -19.38 6.23 -13.42
N ILE A 45 -19.15 6.30 -14.73
CA ILE A 45 -20.09 6.96 -15.63
C ILE A 45 -21.33 6.07 -15.62
N ARG A 46 -22.31 6.39 -14.77
CA ARG A 46 -23.68 5.90 -14.97
C ARG A 46 -24.20 6.64 -16.20
N PRO A 47 -24.44 5.96 -17.34
CA PRO A 47 -25.12 6.62 -18.44
C PRO A 47 -26.48 7.10 -17.95
N SER A 48 -26.82 8.35 -18.22
CA SER A 48 -28.14 8.89 -17.94
C SER A 48 -29.19 8.02 -18.65
N SER A 49 -30.24 7.60 -17.93
CA SER A 49 -31.31 6.76 -18.49
C SER A 49 -32.09 7.45 -19.62
N MET A 50 -31.86 8.75 -19.87
CA MET A 50 -32.46 9.51 -20.97
C MET A 50 -31.64 9.51 -22.26
N GLU A 51 -30.39 9.04 -22.26
CA GLU A 51 -29.52 9.13 -23.43
C GLU A 51 -29.65 7.89 -24.33
N THR A 52 -30.71 7.89 -25.14
CA THR A 52 -31.06 6.80 -26.08
C THR A 52 -29.98 6.49 -27.12
N ARG A 53 -29.01 7.39 -27.32
CA ARG A 53 -27.83 7.17 -28.18
C ARG A 53 -26.98 5.98 -27.75
N TYR A 54 -27.02 5.60 -26.47
CA TYR A 54 -26.26 4.49 -25.89
C TYR A 54 -27.14 3.33 -25.42
N SER A 55 -28.36 3.21 -25.96
CA SER A 55 -29.19 2.02 -25.69
C SER A 55 -28.60 0.79 -26.38
N PHE A 56 -28.57 -0.34 -25.68
CA PHE A 56 -28.08 -1.61 -26.22
C PHE A 56 -28.80 -2.00 -27.52
N THR A 57 -30.07 -1.65 -27.62
CA THR A 57 -30.91 -1.81 -28.82
C THR A 57 -30.45 -0.97 -30.00
N ALA A 58 -29.96 0.26 -29.79
CA ALA A 58 -29.42 1.11 -30.85
C ALA A 58 -28.03 0.64 -31.32
N MET A 59 -27.26 0.00 -30.44
CA MET A 59 -25.94 -0.58 -30.76
C MET A 59 -26.02 -1.94 -31.48
N SER A 60 -27.20 -2.57 -31.52
CA SER A 60 -27.42 -3.85 -32.21
C SER A 60 -27.67 -3.70 -33.71
N ARG A 61 -27.80 -2.48 -34.24
CA ARG A 61 -28.07 -2.24 -35.65
C ARG A 61 -26.75 -2.21 -36.44
N ARG A 62 -26.67 -3.06 -37.47
CA ARG A 62 -25.53 -3.08 -38.42
C ARG A 62 -25.43 -1.75 -39.18
N HIS A 63 -24.22 -1.37 -39.58
CA HIS A 63 -24.02 -0.15 -40.36
C HIS A 63 -24.56 -0.35 -41.79
N LYS A 64 -25.07 0.71 -42.44
CA LYS A 64 -25.67 0.60 -43.79
C LYS A 64 -24.70 0.04 -44.84
N ASN A 65 -23.41 0.30 -44.67
CA ASN A 65 -22.37 -0.21 -45.59
C ASN A 65 -22.06 -1.70 -45.38
N ASP A 66 -22.55 -2.32 -44.31
CA ASP A 66 -22.32 -3.74 -44.03
C ASP A 66 -23.26 -4.64 -44.84
N ALA A 67 -24.28 -4.07 -45.51
CA ALA A 67 -25.23 -4.80 -46.34
C ALA A 67 -24.55 -5.62 -47.45
N LYS A 68 -23.37 -5.19 -47.92
CA LYS A 68 -22.57 -5.92 -48.93
C LYS A 68 -21.89 -7.19 -48.40
N TYR A 69 -21.85 -7.38 -47.08
CA TYR A 69 -21.28 -8.56 -46.42
C TYR A 69 -22.37 -9.49 -45.86
N VAL A 70 -23.64 -9.15 -46.06
CA VAL A 70 -24.76 -10.04 -45.76
C VAL A 70 -24.99 -10.87 -47.01
N ASP A 71 -24.97 -12.19 -46.85
CA ASP A 71 -25.24 -13.11 -47.94
C ASP A 71 -26.71 -12.94 -48.40
N PRO A 72 -26.98 -12.69 -49.70
CA PRO A 72 -28.34 -12.48 -50.19
C PRO A 72 -29.25 -13.70 -50.04
N ASP A 73 -28.68 -14.91 -49.92
CA ASP A 73 -29.44 -16.14 -49.70
C ASP A 73 -29.61 -16.50 -48.21
N TYR A 74 -29.17 -15.62 -47.29
CA TYR A 74 -29.34 -15.82 -45.85
C TYR A 74 -30.80 -15.54 -45.43
N ASP A 75 -31.62 -16.57 -45.32
CA ASP A 75 -32.95 -16.48 -44.70
C ASP A 75 -32.85 -16.82 -43.21
N GLU A 76 -33.16 -15.86 -42.33
CA GLU A 76 -33.17 -16.06 -40.88
C GLU A 76 -34.11 -17.21 -40.46
N LYS A 77 -35.09 -17.56 -41.30
CA LYS A 77 -36.04 -18.66 -41.08
C LYS A 77 -35.42 -20.06 -41.19
N ASP A 78 -34.30 -20.20 -41.90
CA ASP A 78 -33.62 -21.49 -42.06
C ASP A 78 -32.93 -21.95 -40.76
N ILE A 79 -32.65 -21.00 -39.86
CA ILE A 79 -32.07 -21.23 -38.53
C ILE A 79 -33.14 -21.77 -37.57
N ASP A 80 -34.36 -21.24 -37.60
CA ASP A 80 -35.49 -21.67 -36.76
C ASP A 80 -36.05 -23.05 -37.19
N LEU A 81 -35.86 -23.42 -38.47
CA LEU A 81 -36.19 -24.75 -39.00
C LEU A 81 -35.13 -25.83 -38.66
N GLY A 82 -34.01 -25.45 -38.03
CA GLY A 82 -32.99 -26.38 -37.53
C GLY A 82 -32.13 -27.05 -38.60
N LEU A 83 -32.11 -26.52 -39.84
CA LEU A 83 -31.43 -27.17 -40.96
C LEU A 83 -29.89 -26.99 -40.92
N GLU A 84 -29.40 -25.91 -40.31
CA GLU A 84 -27.96 -25.68 -40.08
C GLU A 84 -27.65 -25.46 -38.60
N SER A 85 -27.59 -26.55 -37.84
CA SER A 85 -26.98 -26.54 -36.51
C SER A 85 -25.46 -26.32 -36.67
N TYR A 86 -24.97 -25.12 -36.37
CA TYR A 86 -23.54 -24.87 -36.26
C TYR A 86 -22.93 -25.74 -35.15
N VAL A 87 -22.21 -26.80 -35.54
CA VAL A 87 -21.41 -27.61 -34.62
C VAL A 87 -19.97 -27.09 -34.69
N PRO A 88 -19.44 -26.44 -33.64
CA PRO A 88 -18.06 -26.00 -33.64
C PRO A 88 -17.13 -27.20 -33.82
N VAL A 89 -16.19 -27.10 -34.77
CA VAL A 89 -15.21 -28.16 -35.11
C VAL A 89 -14.36 -28.58 -33.89
N TYR A 90 -14.20 -27.67 -32.93
CA TYR A 90 -13.49 -27.92 -31.69
C TYR A 90 -14.47 -27.82 -30.51
N GLN A 91 -15.01 -28.95 -30.10
CA GLN A 91 -15.62 -29.08 -28.78
C GLN A 91 -14.50 -29.41 -27.80
N VAL A 92 -14.03 -28.40 -27.05
CA VAL A 92 -13.09 -28.63 -25.96
C VAL A 92 -13.88 -29.37 -24.88
N GLN A 93 -13.70 -30.69 -24.78
CA GLN A 93 -14.20 -31.44 -23.64
C GLN A 93 -13.45 -30.91 -22.42
N PHE A 94 -14.17 -30.17 -21.56
CA PHE A 94 -13.66 -29.76 -20.26
C PHE A 94 -13.52 -31.02 -19.41
N ASP A 95 -12.38 -31.66 -19.54
CA ASP A 95 -11.98 -32.82 -18.78
C ASP A 95 -11.23 -32.32 -17.54
N ASP A 96 -11.99 -31.92 -16.52
CA ASP A 96 -11.48 -31.36 -15.26
C ASP A 96 -10.44 -32.31 -14.60
N GLU A 97 -10.52 -33.62 -14.89
CA GLU A 97 -9.61 -34.64 -14.38
C GLU A 97 -8.23 -34.60 -15.05
N LYS A 98 -8.11 -33.98 -16.24
CA LYS A 98 -6.88 -33.94 -17.03
C LYS A 98 -6.11 -32.63 -16.90
N GLU A 99 -6.77 -31.56 -16.46
CA GLU A 99 -6.13 -30.26 -16.25
C GLU A 99 -5.41 -30.24 -14.89
N THR A 100 -4.27 -30.90 -14.83
CA THR A 100 -3.34 -30.71 -13.69
C THR A 100 -2.99 -29.23 -13.59
N VAL A 101 -3.41 -28.59 -12.50
CA VAL A 101 -3.08 -27.20 -12.18
C VAL A 101 -1.57 -27.04 -12.24
N ARG A 102 -1.09 -26.46 -13.34
CA ARG A 102 0.34 -26.32 -13.59
C ARG A 102 0.81 -25.10 -12.81
N GLU A 103 1.09 -25.31 -11.53
CA GLU A 103 1.61 -24.25 -10.68
C GLU A 103 2.93 -23.71 -11.26
N PRO A 104 3.09 -22.39 -11.34
CA PRO A 104 4.33 -21.80 -11.84
C PRO A 104 5.50 -22.20 -10.94
N ASP A 105 6.48 -22.92 -11.48
CA ASP A 105 7.71 -23.28 -10.77
C ASP A 105 8.68 -22.07 -10.74
N PHE A 106 8.79 -21.42 -9.57
CA PHE A 106 9.66 -20.26 -9.36
C PHE A 106 11.14 -20.62 -9.13
N LYS A 107 11.57 -21.89 -9.26
CA LYS A 107 12.97 -22.29 -9.04
C LYS A 107 14.01 -21.50 -9.84
N ARG A 108 13.63 -20.96 -11.02
CA ARG A 108 14.51 -20.14 -11.86
C ARG A 108 14.23 -18.64 -11.79
N HIS A 109 13.22 -18.22 -11.03
CA HIS A 109 12.83 -16.83 -10.95
C HIS A 109 13.82 -16.04 -10.09
N LYS A 110 14.58 -15.14 -10.72
CA LYS A 110 15.48 -14.23 -10.00
C LYS A 110 14.68 -13.05 -9.48
N ILE A 111 14.58 -12.95 -8.15
CA ILE A 111 13.98 -11.79 -7.50
C ILE A 111 14.78 -10.53 -7.87
N PRO A 112 14.14 -9.45 -8.33
CA PRO A 112 14.83 -8.20 -8.64
C PRO A 112 15.61 -7.66 -7.44
N LEU A 113 16.80 -7.12 -7.70
CA LEU A 113 17.70 -6.61 -6.66
C LEU A 113 17.02 -5.58 -5.76
N GLN A 114 16.17 -4.72 -6.32
CA GLN A 114 15.46 -3.68 -5.59
C GLN A 114 14.59 -4.26 -4.47
N VAL A 115 13.91 -5.38 -4.75
CA VAL A 115 13.06 -6.07 -3.76
C VAL A 115 13.92 -6.65 -2.65
N ARG A 116 15.02 -7.31 -3.01
CA ARG A 116 15.98 -7.89 -2.04
C ARG A 116 16.61 -6.83 -1.15
N CYS A 117 17.00 -5.67 -1.70
CA CYS A 117 17.57 -4.58 -0.92
C CYS A 117 16.58 -4.00 0.10
N VAL A 118 15.29 -3.90 -0.27
CA VAL A 118 14.25 -3.42 0.66
C VAL A 118 14.04 -4.41 1.80
N GLU A 119 13.98 -5.70 1.50
CA GLU A 119 13.85 -6.74 2.52
C GLU A 119 15.04 -6.74 3.48
N MET A 120 16.26 -6.76 2.94
CA MET A 120 17.49 -6.66 3.74
C MET A 120 17.55 -5.39 4.57
N TYR A 121 17.12 -4.25 4.03
CA TYR A 121 17.04 -3.00 4.78
C TYR A 121 16.10 -3.14 5.99
N HIS A 122 14.93 -3.75 5.82
CA HIS A 122 14.01 -3.97 6.93
C HIS A 122 14.58 -4.91 8.00
N GLU A 123 15.25 -5.98 7.59
CA GLU A 123 15.92 -6.91 8.51
C GLU A 123 17.04 -6.24 9.30
N THR A 124 17.98 -5.60 8.59
CA THR A 124 19.09 -4.87 9.21
C THR A 124 18.60 -3.74 10.12
N ARG A 125 17.53 -3.03 9.75
CA ARG A 125 16.91 -2.01 10.62
C ARG A 125 16.36 -2.62 11.90
N ARG A 126 15.70 -3.78 11.85
CA ARG A 126 15.19 -4.47 13.05
C ARG A 126 16.34 -4.91 13.94
N GLU A 127 17.37 -5.49 13.35
CA GLU A 127 18.54 -5.99 14.08
C GLU A 127 19.31 -4.85 14.75
N TYR A 128 19.57 -3.77 14.02
CA TYR A 128 20.14 -2.54 14.58
C TYR A 128 19.30 -2.03 15.75
N SER A 129 17.98 -1.90 15.57
CA SER A 129 17.08 -1.43 16.62
C SER A 129 17.13 -2.30 17.88
N ARG A 130 17.25 -3.63 17.69
CA ARG A 130 17.37 -4.60 18.79
C ARG A 130 18.70 -4.43 19.54
N GLN A 131 19.81 -4.32 18.81
CA GLN A 131 21.14 -4.08 19.39
C GLN A 131 21.16 -2.74 20.14
N SER A 132 20.67 -1.67 19.52
CA SER A 132 20.50 -0.35 20.12
C SER A 132 19.78 -0.43 21.48
N LYS A 133 18.61 -1.09 21.52
CA LYS A 133 17.83 -1.24 22.76
C LYS A 133 18.60 -2.01 23.84
N LYS A 134 19.37 -3.02 23.45
CA LYS A 134 20.19 -3.80 24.37
C LYS A 134 21.31 -2.94 24.96
N GLU A 135 22.04 -2.21 24.13
CA GLU A 135 23.14 -1.34 24.56
C GLU A 135 22.66 -0.23 25.49
N ILE A 136 21.52 0.39 25.20
CA ILE A 136 20.94 1.39 26.10
C ILE A 136 20.59 0.80 27.46
N ARG A 137 19.97 -0.38 27.51
CA ARG A 137 19.66 -1.02 28.79
C ARG A 137 20.92 -1.24 29.61
N LEU A 138 21.97 -1.75 28.98
CA LEU A 138 23.27 -1.93 29.64
C LEU A 138 23.85 -0.60 30.15
N LEU A 139 23.72 0.49 29.40
CA LEU A 139 24.20 1.81 29.84
C LEU A 139 23.39 2.36 31.03
N ILE A 140 22.07 2.13 31.05
CA ILE A 140 21.19 2.50 32.17
C ILE A 140 21.52 1.67 33.40
N ASP A 141 21.67 0.35 33.24
CA ASP A 141 21.98 -0.58 34.32
C ASP A 141 23.39 -0.35 34.90
N ASN A 142 24.30 0.19 34.11
CA ASN A 142 25.67 0.54 34.53
C ASN A 142 25.77 1.89 35.26
N GLN A 143 24.66 2.59 35.50
CA GLN A 143 24.70 3.82 36.30
C GLN A 143 24.81 3.49 37.80
N PRO A 144 25.58 4.27 38.57
CA PRO A 144 25.85 3.97 39.98
C PRO A 144 24.61 4.13 40.87
N ASN A 145 23.69 5.02 40.50
CA ASN A 145 22.49 5.35 41.26
C ASN A 145 21.28 5.49 40.33
N ALA A 146 20.08 5.26 40.86
CA ALA A 146 18.83 5.41 40.12
C ALA A 146 18.60 6.87 39.62
N ASP A 147 19.06 7.86 40.38
CA ASP A 147 18.98 9.27 40.00
C ASP A 147 19.86 9.57 38.77
N CYS A 148 21.08 9.04 38.74
CA CYS A 148 21.98 9.12 37.59
C CYS A 148 21.39 8.40 36.36
N ALA A 149 20.74 7.25 36.56
CA ALA A 149 20.05 6.52 35.48
C ALA A 149 18.92 7.34 34.85
N TRP A 150 18.07 7.96 35.68
CA TRP A 150 16.99 8.81 35.18
C TRP A 150 17.53 10.05 34.45
N GLN A 151 18.52 10.73 35.03
CA GLN A 151 19.12 11.91 34.42
C GLN A 151 19.82 11.56 33.09
N PHE A 152 20.49 10.40 33.01
CA PHE A 152 21.08 9.88 31.79
C PHE A 152 20.02 9.66 30.70
N VAL A 153 18.93 8.95 30.99
CA VAL A 153 17.83 8.73 30.03
C VAL A 153 17.24 10.06 29.56
N ARG A 154 17.03 11.00 30.50
CA ARG A 154 16.50 12.34 30.19
C ARG A 154 17.43 13.13 29.26
N ILE A 155 18.73 13.17 29.55
CA ILE A 155 19.71 13.90 28.72
C ILE A 155 19.84 13.25 27.35
N MET A 156 19.93 11.92 27.30
CA MET A 156 20.00 11.17 26.05
C MET A 156 18.77 11.39 25.18
N ALA A 157 17.57 11.54 25.76
CA ALA A 157 16.36 11.87 25.01
C ALA A 157 16.36 13.27 24.39
N TYR A 158 17.10 14.22 24.96
CA TYR A 158 17.25 15.56 24.40
C TYR A 158 18.37 15.66 23.35
N THR A 159 19.48 14.94 23.55
CA THR A 159 20.69 15.06 22.71
C THR A 159 20.76 14.04 21.59
N THR A 160 20.20 12.85 21.80
CA THR A 160 20.07 11.81 20.79
C THR A 160 18.60 11.72 20.36
N LEU A 161 18.32 11.44 19.08
CA LEU A 161 16.95 11.19 18.60
C LEU A 161 16.40 9.87 19.21
N TRP A 162 16.27 9.76 20.54
CA TRP A 162 15.98 8.50 21.23
C TRP A 162 15.23 8.64 22.57
N PRO A 163 13.98 8.13 22.68
CA PRO A 163 13.03 8.02 21.60
C PRO A 163 12.58 9.44 21.28
N PRO A 164 12.56 9.80 19.99
CA PRO A 164 11.96 11.03 19.59
C PRO A 164 10.46 10.88 19.78
N LEU A 165 9.91 11.56 20.77
CA LEU A 165 8.50 11.90 20.80
C LEU A 165 8.25 12.98 19.74
N HIS A 166 8.47 12.64 18.46
CA HIS A 166 8.36 13.60 17.36
C HIS A 166 6.93 13.69 16.83
N THR A 167 6.08 12.71 17.16
CA THR A 167 4.66 12.73 16.84
C THR A 167 3.80 12.62 18.10
N ASN A 168 2.63 13.28 18.08
CA ASN A 168 1.65 13.21 19.18
C ASN A 168 1.21 11.78 19.51
N ASN A 169 1.31 10.86 18.56
CA ASN A 169 0.99 9.45 18.78
C ASN A 169 2.05 8.74 19.61
N GLU A 170 3.34 9.02 19.36
CA GLU A 170 4.43 8.49 20.17
C GLU A 170 4.38 9.03 21.60
N LEU A 171 3.94 10.29 21.79
CA LEU A 171 3.73 10.90 23.11
C LEU A 171 2.68 10.15 23.91
N LYS A 172 1.53 9.85 23.29
CA LYS A 172 0.47 9.09 23.93
C LYS A 172 0.90 7.68 24.30
N ILE A 173 1.62 6.99 23.40
CA ILE A 173 2.15 5.64 23.68
C ILE A 173 3.15 5.68 24.84
N PHE A 174 3.99 6.71 24.93
CA PHE A 174 4.92 6.86 26.05
C PHE A 174 4.20 7.14 27.37
N GLU A 175 3.21 8.03 27.37
CA GLU A 175 2.36 8.31 28.54
C GLU A 175 1.63 7.05 29.02
N ASP A 176 1.04 6.29 28.08
CA ASP A 176 0.25 5.10 28.38
C ASP A 176 1.10 3.88 28.78
N GLU A 177 2.24 3.65 28.12
CA GLU A 177 3.03 2.42 28.26
C GLU A 177 4.33 2.57 29.04
N PHE A 178 5.04 3.70 28.91
CA PHE A 178 6.38 3.86 29.51
C PHE A 178 6.33 4.37 30.95
N CYS A 179 5.43 5.31 31.25
CA CYS A 179 5.22 5.79 32.61
C CYS A 179 4.46 4.79 33.50
N ARG A 180 3.96 3.69 32.92
CA ARG A 180 3.21 2.67 33.65
C ARG A 180 4.15 1.61 34.21
N LEU A 181 4.02 1.34 35.51
CA LEU A 181 4.71 0.24 36.17
C LEU A 181 4.38 -1.09 35.48
N THR A 182 5.37 -1.98 35.37
CA THR A 182 5.07 -3.33 34.86
C THR A 182 4.08 -4.02 35.80
N PRO A 183 3.27 -4.98 35.32
CA PRO A 183 2.26 -5.64 36.17
C PRO A 183 2.85 -6.30 37.43
N LYS A 184 4.12 -6.71 37.38
CA LYS A 184 4.85 -7.26 38.53
C LYS A 184 5.24 -6.17 39.53
N GLU A 185 5.75 -5.05 39.04
CA GLU A 185 6.10 -3.89 39.88
C GLU A 185 4.86 -3.25 40.48
N GLN A 186 3.76 -3.13 39.72
CA GLN A 186 2.50 -2.62 40.22
C GLN A 186 1.98 -3.47 41.39
N ARG A 187 1.94 -4.81 41.25
CA ARG A 187 1.55 -5.70 42.36
C ARG A 187 2.44 -5.55 43.58
N ARG A 188 3.75 -5.32 43.39
CA ARG A 188 4.69 -5.09 44.49
C ARG A 188 4.44 -3.74 45.14
N TYR A 189 4.20 -2.70 44.35
CA TYR A 189 3.84 -1.36 44.81
C TYR A 189 2.54 -1.39 45.61
N ASP A 190 1.47 -2.00 45.06
CA ASP A 190 0.19 -2.14 45.74
C ASP A 190 0.34 -2.91 47.05
N LYS A 191 1.15 -3.98 47.06
CA LYS A 191 1.47 -4.72 48.28
C LYS A 191 2.17 -3.86 49.32
N ILE A 192 3.14 -3.04 48.91
CA ILE A 192 3.87 -2.12 49.81
C ILE A 192 2.93 -1.04 50.35
N MET A 193 2.08 -0.46 49.51
CA MET A 193 1.13 0.59 49.91
C MET A 193 0.03 0.05 50.85
N LEU A 194 -0.36 -1.21 50.69
CA LEU A 194 -1.31 -1.89 51.57
C LEU A 194 -0.70 -2.31 52.90
N THR A 195 0.60 -2.63 52.92
CA THR A 195 1.32 -2.87 54.16
C THR A 195 1.71 -1.53 54.78
N ASN A 196 0.96 -1.07 55.78
CA ASN A 196 1.39 0.04 56.64
C ASN A 196 2.67 -0.38 57.39
N ILE A 197 3.82 -0.25 56.75
CA ILE A 197 5.11 -0.23 57.44
C ILE A 197 5.23 1.18 58.00
N ILE A 198 4.72 1.34 59.23
CA ILE A 198 5.11 2.41 60.15
C ILE A 198 6.34 1.92 60.91
#